data_AF-A0A7J2LFE6-F1
#
_entry.id   AF-A0A7J2LFE6-F1
#
_cell.length_a   1.000
_cell.length_b   1.000
_cell.length_c   1.000
_cell.angle_alpha   90.00
_cell.angle_beta   90.00
_cell.angle_gamma   90.00
#
_symmetry.space_group_name_H-M   'P 1'
#
loop_
_entity.id
_entity.type
_entity.pdbx_description
1 polymer ?
#
loop_
_entity_poly.entity_id
_entity_poly.type
_entity_poly.pdbx_seq_one_letter_code
_entity_poly.pdbx_strand_id
1 'polypeptide(L)'
;DLMMRIAKVGSVQGLSEVPEDVRRVIVTALDIAPEWHVRMQAAFQKHVDNAVSKTVNLPTDATVSDVKRVFWLAYKLKCKGITVYRYGSKPEQVLYIGAPTEEESYVRAEAEYSGGCPICEHY
;
A
#
# COMPACT_ATOMS: atom_id res chain seq x y z
N ASP A 1 -3.77 22.16 -8.39
CA ASP A 1 -4.60 21.40 -9.34
C ASP A 1 -4.27 19.91 -9.45
N LEU A 2 -3.22 19.48 -10.16
CA LEU A 2 -2.95 18.03 -10.32
C LEU A 2 -2.51 17.34 -9.01
N MET A 3 -1.57 17.94 -8.28
CA MET A 3 -1.02 17.35 -7.04
C MET A 3 -2.09 17.10 -5.97
N MET A 4 -3.05 18.01 -5.81
CA MET A 4 -4.16 17.83 -4.86
C MET A 4 -5.09 16.68 -5.26
N ARG A 5 -5.33 16.49 -6.57
CA ARG A 5 -6.11 15.35 -7.06
C ARG A 5 -5.39 14.02 -6.83
N ILE A 6 -4.07 13.98 -7.10
CA ILE A 6 -3.25 12.79 -6.80
C ILE A 6 -3.30 12.48 -5.30
N ALA A 7 -3.13 13.47 -4.43
CA ALA A 7 -3.18 13.27 -2.98
C ALA A 7 -4.55 12.73 -2.52
N LYS A 8 -5.64 13.28 -3.08
CA LYS A 8 -7.01 12.85 -2.74
C LYS A 8 -7.31 11.42 -3.18
N VAL A 9 -6.82 10.99 -4.34
CA VAL A 9 -7.04 9.64 -4.88
C VAL A 9 -6.00 8.65 -4.35
N GLY A 10 -4.82 9.12 -3.97
CA GLY A 10 -3.68 8.30 -3.54
C GLY A 10 -2.96 7.59 -4.69
N SER A 11 -3.26 7.94 -5.95
CA SER A 11 -2.73 7.28 -7.14
C SER A 11 -2.78 8.22 -8.36
N VAL A 12 -1.88 8.00 -9.31
CA VAL A 12 -1.93 8.64 -10.64
C VAL A 12 -2.75 7.82 -11.65
N GLN A 13 -3.17 6.61 -11.28
CA GLN A 13 -4.03 5.79 -12.13
C GLN A 13 -5.38 6.49 -12.32
N GLY A 14 -5.90 6.49 -13.56
CA GLY A 14 -7.17 7.14 -13.90
C GLY A 14 -7.10 8.66 -14.19
N LEU A 15 -5.93 9.29 -14.02
CA LEU A 15 -5.74 10.70 -14.39
C LEU A 15 -5.30 10.80 -15.87
N SER A 16 -6.22 11.17 -16.76
CA SER A 16 -5.97 11.26 -18.21
C SER A 16 -4.90 12.29 -18.58
N GLU A 17 -4.73 13.32 -17.76
CA GLU A 17 -3.71 14.36 -17.88
C GLU A 17 -2.27 13.87 -17.59
N VAL A 18 -2.12 12.72 -16.93
CA VAL A 18 -0.80 12.09 -16.73
C VAL A 18 -0.51 11.16 -17.91
N PRO A 19 0.64 11.27 -18.60
CA PRO A 19 0.99 10.38 -19.71
C PRO A 19 0.93 8.89 -19.34
N GLU A 20 0.56 8.03 -20.30
CA GLU A 20 0.34 6.61 -20.05
C GLU A 20 1.61 5.87 -19.60
N ASP A 21 2.75 6.20 -20.20
CA ASP A 21 4.05 5.68 -19.83
C ASP A 21 4.43 6.05 -18.38
N VAL A 22 4.10 7.26 -17.95
CA VAL A 22 4.28 7.71 -16.57
C VAL A 22 3.35 6.96 -15.62
N ARG A 23 2.05 6.84 -15.94
CA ARG A 23 1.10 6.07 -15.11
C ARG A 23 1.54 4.62 -14.97
N ARG A 24 2.05 4.00 -16.04
CA ARG A 24 2.52 2.62 -16.01
C ARG A 24 3.68 2.40 -15.04
N VAL A 25 4.58 3.38 -14.91
CA VAL A 25 5.79 3.27 -14.07
C VAL A 25 5.50 3.69 -12.62
N ILE A 26 4.68 4.72 -12.41
CA ILE A 26 4.39 5.29 -11.10
C ILE A 26 3.13 4.64 -10.52
N VAL A 27 3.29 3.40 -10.04
CA VAL A 27 2.24 2.67 -9.32
C VAL A 27 2.48 2.71 -7.82
N THR A 28 1.40 2.78 -7.05
CA THR A 28 1.40 2.71 -5.60
C THR A 28 1.08 1.29 -5.13
N ALA A 29 1.17 1.07 -3.81
CA ALA A 29 0.88 -0.24 -3.25
C ALA A 29 -0.57 -0.71 -3.48
N LEU A 30 -1.54 0.21 -3.54
CA LEU A 30 -2.95 -0.13 -3.75
C LEU A 30 -3.31 -0.31 -5.23
N ASP A 31 -2.44 0.13 -6.15
CA ASP A 31 -2.59 -0.13 -7.58
C ASP A 31 -2.15 -1.56 -7.97
N ILE A 32 -1.40 -2.24 -7.10
CA ILE A 32 -0.84 -3.56 -7.36
C ILE A 32 -1.77 -4.63 -6.80
N ALA A 33 -2.17 -5.58 -7.65
CA ALA A 33 -3.03 -6.66 -7.21
C ALA A 33 -2.36 -7.49 -6.08
N PRO A 34 -3.11 -8.00 -5.09
CA PRO A 34 -2.54 -8.66 -3.91
C PRO A 34 -1.63 -9.84 -4.22
N GLU A 35 -1.94 -10.59 -5.27
CA GLU A 35 -1.10 -11.71 -5.73
C GLU A 35 0.29 -11.29 -6.21
N TRP A 36 0.43 -10.10 -6.79
CA TRP A 36 1.72 -9.59 -7.24
C TRP A 36 2.61 -9.20 -6.06
N HIS A 37 2.04 -8.71 -4.96
CA HIS A 37 2.80 -8.54 -3.72
C HIS A 37 3.38 -9.87 -3.21
N VAL A 38 2.59 -10.95 -3.23
CA VAL A 38 3.05 -12.28 -2.79
C VAL A 38 4.12 -12.83 -3.75
N ARG A 39 3.91 -12.73 -5.06
CA ARG A 39 4.87 -13.17 -6.08
C ARG A 39 6.20 -12.42 -5.95
N MET A 40 6.15 -11.12 -5.68
CA MET A 40 7.35 -10.32 -5.44
C MET A 40 8.07 -10.78 -4.18
N GLN A 41 7.35 -10.97 -3.06
CA GLN A 41 7.96 -11.50 -1.84
C GLN A 41 8.60 -12.87 -2.07
N ALA A 42 7.92 -13.77 -2.79
CA ALA A 42 8.44 -15.09 -3.12
C ALA A 42 9.69 -15.04 -4.01
N ALA A 43 9.78 -14.07 -4.93
CA ALA A 43 10.96 -13.87 -5.76
C ALA A 43 12.20 -13.58 -4.90
N PHE A 44 12.08 -12.67 -3.92
CA PHE A 44 13.15 -12.41 -2.95
C PHE A 44 13.39 -13.58 -2.01
N GLN A 45 12.34 -14.26 -1.56
CA GLN A 45 12.44 -15.36 -0.59
C GLN A 45 13.36 -16.50 -1.06
N LYS A 46 13.45 -16.73 -2.38
CA LYS A 46 14.34 -17.75 -2.99
C LYS A 46 15.83 -17.49 -2.76
N HIS A 47 16.20 -16.25 -2.43
CA HIS A 47 17.59 -15.80 -2.36
C HIS A 47 17.95 -15.25 -0.98
N VAL A 48 17.14 -15.53 0.06
CA VAL A 48 17.41 -15.12 1.44
C VAL A 48 17.25 -16.27 2.42
N ASP A 49 18.22 -16.40 3.33
CA ASP A 49 18.26 -17.45 4.35
C ASP A 49 17.25 -17.20 5.47
N ASN A 50 16.97 -15.94 5.76
CA ASN A 50 15.91 -15.51 6.68
C ASN A 50 14.57 -15.32 5.95
N ALA A 51 13.58 -14.72 6.63
CA ALA A 51 12.30 -14.34 6.04
C ALA A 51 12.35 -12.94 5.41
N VAL A 52 11.40 -12.66 4.51
CA VAL A 52 11.21 -11.33 3.91
C VAL A 52 10.11 -10.58 4.66
N SER A 53 10.41 -9.39 5.19
CA SER A 53 9.39 -8.49 5.74
C SER A 53 8.70 -7.74 4.60
N LYS A 54 7.45 -8.13 4.28
CA LYS A 54 6.66 -7.50 3.22
C LYS A 54 5.18 -7.54 3.56
N THR A 55 4.54 -6.38 3.48
CA THR A 55 3.08 -6.24 3.58
C THR A 55 2.40 -6.49 2.24
N VAL A 56 1.40 -7.36 2.21
CA VAL A 56 0.41 -7.46 1.13
C VAL A 56 -0.73 -6.51 1.47
N ASN A 57 -0.83 -5.41 0.72
CA ASN A 57 -1.91 -4.45 0.90
C ASN A 57 -3.17 -4.94 0.19
N LEU A 58 -4.30 -4.82 0.88
CA LEU A 58 -5.63 -5.17 0.37
C LEU A 58 -6.53 -3.93 0.40
N PRO A 59 -7.45 -3.78 -0.57
CA PRO A 59 -8.42 -2.70 -0.56
C PRO A 59 -9.42 -2.86 0.58
N THR A 60 -10.13 -1.78 0.93
CA THR A 60 -11.07 -1.73 2.07
C THR A 60 -12.17 -2.77 2.00
N ASP A 61 -12.63 -3.08 0.79
CA ASP A 61 -13.70 -4.03 0.49
C ASP A 61 -13.20 -5.48 0.39
N ALA A 62 -11.91 -5.74 0.63
CA ALA A 62 -11.37 -7.09 0.59
C ALA A 62 -12.03 -8.01 1.62
N THR A 63 -12.44 -9.16 1.13
CA THR A 63 -13.15 -10.20 1.85
C THR A 63 -12.19 -11.16 2.55
N VAL A 64 -12.72 -11.97 3.48
CA VAL A 64 -11.98 -13.08 4.11
C VAL A 64 -11.46 -14.08 3.06
N SER A 65 -12.21 -14.29 1.97
CA SER A 65 -11.77 -15.15 0.86
C SER A 65 -10.52 -14.61 0.17
N ASP A 66 -10.40 -13.29 0.03
CA ASP A 66 -9.24 -12.65 -0.59
C ASP A 66 -7.99 -12.82 0.26
N VAL A 67 -8.12 -12.63 1.58
CA VAL A 67 -7.07 -12.91 2.56
C VAL A 67 -6.65 -14.39 2.52
N LYS A 68 -7.62 -15.31 2.44
CA LYS A 68 -7.34 -16.75 2.31
C LYS A 68 -6.54 -17.06 1.05
N ARG A 69 -6.85 -16.43 -0.08
CA ARG A 69 -6.08 -16.61 -1.34
C ARG A 69 -4.65 -16.13 -1.21
N VAL A 70 -4.41 -15.01 -0.50
CA VAL A 70 -3.05 -14.52 -0.19
C VAL A 70 -2.27 -15.54 0.62
N PHE A 71 -2.83 -16.04 1.74
CA PHE A 71 -2.18 -17.07 2.55
C PHE A 71 -1.88 -18.34 1.75
N TRP A 72 -2.84 -18.80 0.96
CA TRP A 72 -2.68 -20.02 0.16
C TRP A 72 -1.63 -19.89 -0.93
N LEU A 73 -1.56 -18.73 -1.59
CA LEU A 73 -0.53 -18.44 -2.57
C LEU A 73 0.86 -18.35 -1.93
N ALA A 74 0.99 -17.68 -0.79
CA ALA A 74 2.26 -17.59 -0.05
C ALA A 74 2.77 -18.97 0.36
N TYR A 75 1.88 -19.85 0.85
CA TYR A 75 2.19 -21.24 1.15
C TYR A 75 2.68 -22.00 -0.09
N LYS A 76 1.94 -21.94 -1.21
CA LYS A 76 2.33 -22.58 -2.48
C LYS A 76 3.68 -22.12 -3.01
N LEU A 77 4.00 -20.84 -2.83
CA LEU A 77 5.25 -20.23 -3.27
C LEU A 77 6.39 -20.36 -2.25
N LYS A 78 6.17 -21.08 -1.13
CA LYS A 78 7.16 -21.36 -0.08
C LYS A 78 7.70 -20.09 0.61
N CYS A 79 6.84 -19.08 0.79
CA CYS A 79 7.15 -17.93 1.65
C CYS A 79 7.29 -18.37 3.11
N LYS A 80 8.34 -17.92 3.82
CA LYS A 80 8.56 -18.28 5.24
C LYS A 80 7.63 -17.56 6.22
N GLY A 81 7.00 -16.49 5.77
CA GLY A 81 6.01 -15.72 6.50
C GLY A 81 5.22 -14.86 5.53
N ILE A 82 4.12 -14.26 5.99
CA ILE A 82 3.31 -13.36 5.18
C ILE A 82 2.57 -12.39 6.09
N THR A 83 2.53 -11.12 5.69
CA THR A 83 1.84 -10.06 6.43
C THR A 83 0.81 -9.45 5.52
N VAL A 84 -0.43 -9.33 6.00
CA VAL A 84 -1.54 -8.73 5.27
C VAL A 84 -1.99 -7.48 5.98
N TYR A 85 -2.24 -6.42 5.23
CA TYR A 85 -2.88 -5.21 5.73
C TYR A 85 -4.05 -4.85 4.83
N ARG A 86 -5.27 -4.83 5.39
CA ARG A 86 -6.45 -4.37 4.67
C ARG A 86 -6.68 -2.91 5.02
N TYR A 87 -6.78 -2.05 4.01
CA TYR A 87 -7.02 -0.64 4.23
C TYR A 87 -8.27 -0.41 5.09
N GLY A 88 -8.19 0.51 6.06
CA GLY A 88 -9.29 0.76 7.00
C GLY A 88 -9.56 -0.37 8.01
N SER A 89 -8.69 -1.38 8.15
CA SER A 89 -8.88 -2.44 9.16
C SER A 89 -8.49 -2.03 10.57
N LYS A 90 -7.82 -0.88 10.75
CA LYS A 90 -7.46 -0.30 12.04
C LYS A 90 -8.03 1.13 12.14
N PRO A 91 -8.38 1.61 13.35
CA PRO A 91 -8.81 3.00 13.54
C PRO A 91 -7.72 4.00 13.13
N GLU A 92 -6.48 3.68 13.50
CA GLU A 92 -5.28 4.43 13.15
C GLU A 92 -4.42 3.61 12.18
N GLN A 93 -3.87 4.27 11.17
CA GLN A 93 -3.01 3.66 10.17
C GLN A 93 -1.83 4.56 9.87
N VAL A 94 -0.81 4.01 9.22
CA VAL A 94 0.41 4.75 8.88
C VAL A 94 0.27 5.51 7.55
N LEU A 95 -0.56 4.98 6.64
CA LEU A 95 -0.76 5.52 5.30
C LEU A 95 -2.23 5.90 5.13
N TYR A 96 -2.49 7.16 4.76
CA TYR A 96 -3.82 7.67 4.47
C TYR A 96 -3.91 8.12 3.01
N ILE A 97 -5.02 7.77 2.38
CA ILE A 97 -5.48 8.34 1.11
C ILE A 97 -6.40 9.51 1.43
N GLY A 98 -6.11 10.69 0.88
CA GLY A 98 -6.85 11.92 1.15
C GLY A 98 -5.93 13.14 1.12
N ALA A 99 -6.51 14.31 0.84
CA ALA A 99 -5.79 15.57 1.02
C ALA A 99 -5.81 15.96 2.51
N PRO A 100 -4.71 16.51 3.06
CA PRO A 100 -4.74 17.17 4.36
C PRO A 100 -5.78 18.28 4.36
N THR A 101 -6.49 18.49 5.48
CA THR A 101 -7.27 19.72 5.68
C THR A 101 -6.30 20.91 5.79
N GLU A 102 -6.77 22.13 5.54
CA GLU A 102 -5.92 23.33 5.36
C GLU A 102 -5.01 23.69 6.56
N GLU A 103 -5.14 22.99 7.69
CA GLU A 103 -4.30 23.14 8.90
C GLU A 103 -3.07 22.22 8.92
N GLU A 104 -2.94 21.26 8.01
CA GLU A 104 -1.91 20.22 8.09
C GLU A 104 -0.80 20.40 7.04
N SER A 105 0.37 20.80 7.54
CA SER A 105 1.61 20.89 6.75
C SER A 105 1.94 19.55 6.10
N TYR A 106 2.30 19.56 4.82
CA TYR A 106 2.77 18.41 4.05
C TYR A 106 3.65 17.48 4.89
N VAL A 107 3.27 16.20 4.98
CA VAL A 107 4.06 15.18 5.68
C VAL A 107 5.42 15.04 4.99
N ARG A 108 6.47 15.54 5.63
CA ARG A 108 7.85 15.19 5.27
C ARG A 108 8.16 13.83 5.89
N ALA A 109 8.21 12.80 5.05
CA ALA A 109 8.76 11.51 5.46
C ALA A 109 10.29 11.67 5.62
N GLU A 110 10.71 12.11 6.80
CA GLU A 110 12.12 12.06 7.21
C GLU A 110 12.57 10.59 7.31
N ALA A 111 13.88 10.33 7.31
CA ALA A 111 14.42 8.96 7.32
C ALA A 111 13.93 8.09 8.51
N GLU A 112 13.44 8.75 9.56
CA GLU A 112 12.95 8.15 10.80
C GLU A 112 11.41 8.02 10.85
N TYR A 113 10.70 8.49 9.81
CA TYR A 113 9.23 8.42 9.76
C TYR A 113 8.76 6.97 9.64
N SER A 114 8.39 6.41 10.79
CA SER A 114 7.85 5.05 10.92
C SER A 114 6.33 4.97 10.73
N GLY A 115 5.69 6.12 10.47
CA GLY A 115 4.27 6.24 10.19
C GLY A 115 3.41 6.88 11.28
N GLY A 116 2.30 7.50 10.87
CA GLY A 116 1.30 8.10 11.76
C GLY A 116 0.31 8.99 11.00
N CYS A 117 -0.93 9.09 11.49
CA CYS A 117 -1.95 10.00 10.97
C CYS A 117 -1.63 11.44 11.37
N PRO A 118 -1.29 12.35 10.44
CA PRO A 118 -1.15 13.77 10.76
C PRO A 118 -2.51 14.43 11.05
N ILE A 119 -3.60 13.76 10.67
CA ILE A 119 -4.98 14.30 10.59
C ILE A 119 -5.82 14.00 11.83
N CYS A 120 -5.29 13.21 12.77
CA CYS A 120 -6.10 12.56 13.80
C CYS A 120 -5.97 13.20 15.19
N GLU A 121 -5.17 14.26 15.38
CA GLU A 121 -4.97 14.91 16.69
C GLU A 121 -5.99 16.03 17.03
N HIS A 122 -7.05 16.20 16.23
CA HIS A 122 -8.04 17.28 16.44
C HIS A 122 -9.51 16.80 16.55
N TYR A 123 -9.74 15.78 17.39
CA TYR A 123 -11.06 15.52 17.98
C TYR A 123 -11.01 15.60 19.51
#